data_AF-A0A2N1JDX1-F1
#
_entry.id   AF-A0A2N1JDX1-F1
#
_cell.length_a   1.000
_cell.length_b   1.000
_cell.length_c   1.000
_cell.angle_alpha   90.00
_cell.angle_beta   90.00
_cell.angle_gamma   90.00
#
_symmetry.space_group_name_H-M   'P 1'
#
loop_
_entity.id
_entity.type
_entity.pdbx_description
1 polymer ?
#
loop_
_entity_poly.entity_id
_entity_poly.type
_entity_poly.pdbx_seq_one_letter_code
_entity_poly.pdbx_strand_id
1 'polypeptide(L)'
;MLSQAAPAVAANATFGQMTEQVQDVPKVLELLRSQPDHYVVASITGRTFVLALSDLITLPRLRGVEVGDVLELDRVHEVGSRNYTLRAQDPASGRRKAQGGRFPLVLVQQNDGDKTVRVDMVSTDTKNAEPASVTPFSPSWAAQLLPSGLAHVGATLPADVVCVRCVVVEHTKGPLERIVKFKRRKGYRKVITHKQPYTRVRVDALTLGAVDRDR
;
A
#
# COMPACT_ATOMS: atom_id res chain seq x y z
N MET A 1 -18.19 65.79 -1.99
CA MET A 1 -16.76 65.42 -1.89
C MET A 1 -16.61 64.62 -0.61
N LEU A 2 -16.17 63.37 -0.50
CA LEU A 2 -15.55 62.36 -1.36
C LEU A 2 -16.07 61.00 -0.83
N SER A 3 -16.64 60.16 -1.68
CA SER A 3 -16.92 58.75 -1.36
C SER A 3 -15.73 57.92 -1.83
N GLN A 4 -14.99 57.31 -0.91
CA GLN A 4 -13.96 56.33 -1.26
C GLN A 4 -14.61 54.98 -1.52
N ALA A 5 -14.52 54.51 -2.76
CA ALA A 5 -14.77 53.12 -3.11
C ALA A 5 -13.56 52.27 -2.68
N ALA A 6 -13.82 51.18 -1.95
CA ALA A 6 -12.81 50.17 -1.64
C ALA A 6 -12.42 49.39 -2.92
N PRO A 7 -11.15 49.03 -3.13
CA PRO A 7 -10.74 48.21 -4.26
C PRO A 7 -11.22 46.77 -4.07
N ALA A 8 -11.81 46.21 -5.12
CA ALA A 8 -12.16 44.80 -5.19
C ALA A 8 -10.91 43.95 -4.99
N VAL A 9 -10.94 43.09 -3.97
CA VAL A 9 -9.94 42.04 -3.77
C VAL A 9 -10.02 41.11 -4.96
N ALA A 10 -8.98 41.13 -5.80
CA ALA A 10 -8.81 40.19 -6.88
C ALA A 10 -8.82 38.77 -6.29
N ALA A 11 -9.86 38.01 -6.59
CA ALA A 11 -9.91 36.59 -6.31
C ALA A 11 -8.77 35.93 -7.08
N ASN A 12 -7.74 35.47 -6.36
CA ASN A 12 -6.62 34.75 -6.93
C ASN A 12 -7.12 33.56 -7.75
N ALA A 13 -6.94 33.67 -9.06
CA ALA A 13 -7.25 32.64 -10.01
C ALA A 13 -6.37 31.40 -9.79
N THR A 14 -7.02 30.24 -9.90
CA THR A 14 -6.47 29.00 -10.49
C THR A 14 -5.20 28.40 -9.84
N PHE A 15 -5.36 27.74 -8.69
CA PHE A 15 -4.52 26.58 -8.34
C PHE A 15 -5.17 25.28 -8.84
N GLY A 16 -5.33 25.17 -10.15
CA GLY A 16 -5.64 23.91 -10.83
C GLY A 16 -4.39 23.46 -11.56
N GLN A 17 -3.42 22.89 -10.86
CA GLN A 17 -2.22 22.38 -11.54
C GLN A 17 -2.60 21.18 -12.41
N MET A 18 -2.21 21.28 -13.67
CA MET A 18 -2.33 20.23 -14.68
C MET A 18 -1.46 19.04 -14.23
N THR A 19 -2.09 17.94 -13.83
CA THR A 19 -1.36 16.71 -13.48
C THR A 19 -0.88 16.03 -14.76
N GLU A 20 0.31 16.37 -15.22
CA GLU A 20 0.95 15.65 -16.32
C GLU A 20 1.35 14.25 -15.85
N GLN A 21 0.75 13.22 -16.46
CA GLN A 21 1.14 11.83 -16.21
C GLN A 21 2.39 11.50 -17.02
N VAL A 22 3.54 11.52 -16.36
CA VAL A 22 4.82 11.05 -16.94
C VAL A 22 4.85 9.52 -16.85
N GLN A 23 5.08 8.85 -17.99
CA GLN A 23 5.13 7.38 -18.06
C GLN A 23 6.54 6.82 -17.80
N ASP A 24 7.58 7.67 -17.82
CA ASP A 24 8.97 7.27 -17.65
C ASP A 24 9.39 7.26 -16.17
N VAL A 25 9.54 6.07 -15.60
CA VAL A 25 10.00 5.85 -14.21
C VAL A 25 11.34 6.53 -13.87
N PRO A 26 12.42 6.44 -14.69
CA PRO A 26 13.71 7.03 -14.31
C PRO A 26 13.64 8.56 -14.20
N LYS A 27 12.89 9.22 -15.09
CA LYS A 27 12.68 10.66 -15.05
C LYS A 27 11.90 11.08 -13.80
N VAL A 28 10.88 10.31 -13.42
CA VAL A 28 10.12 10.56 -12.17
C VAL A 28 11.02 10.39 -10.94
N LEU A 29 11.92 9.41 -10.94
CA LEU A 29 12.89 9.22 -9.85
C LEU A 29 13.87 10.39 -9.73
N GLU A 30 14.35 10.94 -10.84
CA GLU A 30 15.19 12.15 -10.83
C GLU A 30 14.44 13.35 -10.24
N LEU A 31 13.18 13.55 -10.63
CA LEU A 31 12.33 14.62 -10.08
C LEU A 31 12.06 14.42 -8.59
N LEU A 32 11.82 13.19 -8.13
CA LEU A 32 11.68 12.88 -6.71
C LEU A 32 12.97 13.16 -5.95
N ARG A 33 14.13 12.73 -6.47
CA ARG A 33 15.45 12.98 -5.86
C ARG A 33 15.81 14.47 -5.77
N SER A 34 15.26 15.31 -6.66
CA SER A 34 15.47 16.77 -6.60
C SER A 34 14.81 17.42 -5.38
N GLN A 35 13.83 16.76 -4.76
CA GLN A 35 13.11 17.28 -3.60
C GLN A 35 13.77 16.83 -2.29
N PRO A 36 13.68 17.64 -1.21
CA PRO A 36 14.37 17.36 0.05
C PRO A 36 13.70 16.26 0.89
N ASP A 37 12.36 16.24 0.93
CA ASP A 37 11.60 15.36 1.82
C ASP A 37 10.75 14.38 1.03
N HIS A 38 10.71 13.13 1.49
CA HIS A 38 9.93 12.05 0.89
C HIS A 38 9.06 11.36 1.93
N TYR A 39 7.88 10.94 1.50
CA TYR A 39 6.99 10.06 2.25
C TYR A 39 6.73 8.80 1.46
N VAL A 40 6.40 7.73 2.16
CA VAL A 40 6.07 6.43 1.60
C VAL A 40 4.77 5.93 2.18
N VAL A 41 3.94 5.32 1.34
CA VAL A 41 2.79 4.53 1.79
C VAL A 41 3.16 3.07 1.69
N ALA A 42 3.32 2.40 2.84
CA ALA A 42 3.71 1.00 2.91
C ALA A 42 2.75 0.18 3.77
N SER A 43 2.61 -1.10 3.43
CA SER A 43 1.80 -2.05 4.21
C SER A 43 2.67 -2.87 5.15
N ILE A 44 2.38 -2.78 6.45
CA ILE A 44 3.07 -3.54 7.50
C ILE A 44 2.02 -4.32 8.29
N THR A 45 2.20 -5.64 8.44
CA THR A 45 1.26 -6.53 9.16
C THR A 45 -0.21 -6.43 8.68
N GLY A 46 -0.42 -6.16 7.38
CA GLY A 46 -1.76 -6.05 6.78
C GLY A 46 -2.46 -4.71 7.00
N ARG A 47 -1.75 -3.69 7.48
CA ARG A 47 -2.24 -2.31 7.60
C ARG A 47 -1.34 -1.36 6.84
N THR A 48 -1.91 -0.34 6.22
CA THR A 48 -1.16 0.71 5.52
C THR A 48 -0.74 1.81 6.47
N PHE A 49 0.47 2.32 6.27
CA PHE A 49 1.04 3.44 7.01
C PHE A 49 1.62 4.45 6.02
N VAL A 50 1.42 5.74 6.31
CA VAL A 50 2.19 6.82 5.68
C VAL A 50 3.39 7.06 6.58
N LEU A 51 4.58 6.94 6.01
CA LEU A 51 5.86 6.94 6.71
C LEU A 51 6.77 7.99 6.11
N ALA A 52 7.41 8.79 6.96
CA ALA A 52 8.52 9.66 6.63
C ALA A 52 9.80 9.20 7.35
N LEU A 53 10.93 9.83 7.03
CA LEU A 53 12.20 9.56 7.69
C LEU A 53 12.09 9.84 9.20
N SER A 54 12.63 8.95 10.03
CA SER A 54 12.60 9.03 11.51
C SER A 54 11.23 8.90 12.17
N ASP A 55 10.16 8.55 11.43
CA ASP A 55 8.86 8.24 12.04
C ASP A 55 8.94 7.02 12.95
N LEU A 56 8.23 7.08 14.08
CA LEU A 56 8.13 5.99 15.04
C LEU A 56 6.71 5.43 15.03
N ILE A 57 6.56 4.20 14.54
CA ILE A 57 5.28 3.52 14.41
C ILE A 57 5.12 2.39 15.43
N THR A 58 3.87 2.18 15.87
CA THR A 58 3.50 1.08 16.75
C THR A 58 2.79 0.00 15.95
N LEU A 59 3.40 -1.17 15.89
CA LEU A 59 2.91 -2.33 15.15
C LEU A 59 2.39 -3.40 16.11
N PRO A 60 1.50 -4.30 15.64
CA PRO A 60 1.26 -5.57 16.30
C PRO A 60 2.58 -6.30 16.60
N ARG A 61 2.61 -7.11 17.64
CA ARG A 61 3.83 -7.83 18.05
C ARG A 61 4.36 -8.70 16.90
N LEU A 62 5.56 -8.40 16.43
CA LEU A 62 6.28 -9.19 15.44
C LEU A 62 6.94 -10.38 16.16
N ARG A 63 6.93 -11.55 15.51
CA ARG A 63 7.53 -12.78 16.04
C ARG A 63 8.90 -12.97 15.43
N GLY A 64 9.88 -13.39 16.23
CA GLY A 64 11.23 -13.68 15.73
C GLY A 64 12.03 -12.44 15.32
N VAL A 65 11.66 -11.26 15.82
CA VAL A 65 12.39 -10.01 15.64
C VAL A 65 12.83 -9.55 17.02
N GLU A 66 14.09 -9.15 17.13
CA GLU A 66 14.71 -8.61 18.34
C GLU A 66 14.83 -7.09 18.25
N VAL A 67 15.17 -6.47 19.38
CA VAL A 67 15.41 -5.02 19.43
C VAL A 67 16.76 -4.74 18.79
N GLY A 68 16.79 -3.81 17.83
CA GLY A 68 17.96 -3.48 17.03
C GLY A 68 17.94 -4.07 15.62
N ASP A 69 17.05 -5.03 15.33
CA ASP A 69 16.93 -5.61 14.00
C ASP A 69 16.50 -4.57 12.96
N VAL A 70 17.10 -4.67 11.77
CA VAL A 70 16.75 -3.85 10.60
C VAL A 70 15.76 -4.63 9.73
N LEU A 71 14.59 -4.05 9.54
CA LEU A 71 13.51 -4.54 8.70
C LEU A 71 13.51 -3.78 7.38
N GLU A 72 13.61 -4.52 6.28
CA GLU A 72 13.34 -3.97 4.94
C GLU A 72 11.85 -4.15 4.61
N LEU A 73 11.20 -3.10 4.12
CA LEU A 73 9.77 -3.16 3.79
C LEU A 73 9.54 -3.73 2.39
N ASP A 74 8.92 -4.90 2.32
CA ASP A 74 8.59 -5.55 1.04
C ASP A 74 7.48 -4.82 0.27
N ARG A 75 6.46 -4.34 0.98
CA ARG A 75 5.20 -3.84 0.39
C ARG A 75 5.10 -2.33 0.44
N VAL A 76 5.79 -1.67 -0.48
CA VAL A 76 5.70 -0.23 -0.72
C VAL A 76 4.71 0.04 -1.86
N HIS A 77 3.68 0.84 -1.61
CA HIS A 77 2.66 1.15 -2.61
C HIS A 77 2.86 2.49 -3.29
N GLU A 78 3.28 3.50 -2.54
CA GLU A 78 3.44 4.86 -3.07
C GLU A 78 4.67 5.50 -2.45
N VAL A 79 5.35 6.31 -3.24
CA VAL A 79 6.47 7.14 -2.81
C VAL A 79 6.22 8.53 -3.35
N GLY A 80 6.24 9.51 -2.47
CA GLY A 80 5.95 10.89 -2.84
C GLY A 80 6.87 11.88 -2.18
N SER A 81 6.85 13.07 -2.76
CA SER A 81 7.35 14.29 -2.15
C SER A 81 6.24 15.33 -2.25
N ARG A 82 6.55 16.58 -1.93
CA ARG A 82 5.60 17.71 -1.96
C ARG A 82 4.86 17.86 -3.28
N ASN A 83 5.57 17.71 -4.40
CA ASN A 83 5.05 18.02 -5.74
C ASN A 83 5.00 16.82 -6.69
N TYR A 84 5.59 15.68 -6.33
CA TYR A 84 5.69 14.50 -7.19
C TYR A 84 5.29 13.26 -6.42
N THR A 85 4.58 12.34 -7.07
CA THR A 85 4.21 11.04 -6.46
C THR A 85 4.34 9.94 -7.48
N LEU A 86 5.13 8.93 -7.14
CA LEU A 86 5.21 7.66 -7.84
C LEU A 86 4.32 6.65 -7.12
N ARG A 87 3.37 6.06 -7.84
CA ARG A 87 2.43 5.08 -7.28
C ARG A 87 2.58 3.77 -8.03
N ALA A 88 2.54 2.66 -7.29
CA ALA A 88 2.42 1.36 -7.89
C ALA A 88 1.07 1.30 -8.59
N GLN A 89 1.10 1.18 -9.92
CA GLN A 89 -0.11 0.97 -10.69
C GLN A 89 -0.59 -0.45 -10.40
N ASP A 90 -1.81 -0.59 -9.89
CA ASP A 90 -2.47 -1.89 -9.89
C ASP A 90 -2.59 -2.32 -11.36
N PRO A 91 -2.11 -3.51 -11.77
CA PRO A 91 -2.44 -4.04 -13.09
C PRO A 91 -3.96 -4.02 -13.33
N ALA A 92 -4.77 -3.98 -12.26
CA ALA A 92 -6.21 -3.75 -12.27
C ALA A 92 -6.75 -2.35 -12.43
N SER A 93 -5.89 -1.35 -12.31
CA SER A 93 -6.23 0.05 -12.51
C SER A 93 -5.82 0.56 -13.90
N GLY A 94 -5.41 -0.33 -14.81
CA GLY A 94 -5.68 -0.09 -16.23
C GLY A 94 -7.18 -0.24 -16.42
N ARG A 95 -7.89 0.84 -16.75
CA ARG A 95 -9.32 0.92 -17.13
C ARG A 95 -10.01 -0.45 -17.20
N ARG A 96 -11.15 -0.63 -16.52
CA ARG A 96 -12.21 -1.46 -17.12
C ARG A 96 -12.45 -0.88 -18.51
N LYS A 97 -11.75 -1.35 -19.54
CA LYS A 97 -12.16 -1.14 -20.91
C LYS A 97 -13.54 -1.76 -20.96
N ALA A 98 -14.55 -0.96 -21.32
CA ALA A 98 -15.90 -1.47 -21.58
C ALA A 98 -15.86 -2.65 -22.58
N GLN A 99 -14.76 -2.76 -23.34
CA GLN A 99 -14.35 -3.95 -24.06
C GLN A 99 -13.10 -4.60 -23.45
N GLY A 100 -13.31 -5.56 -22.55
CA GLY A 100 -12.45 -6.75 -22.45
C GLY A 100 -11.03 -6.62 -21.90
N GLY A 101 -10.81 -5.91 -20.79
CA GLY A 101 -9.59 -6.06 -19.98
C GLY A 101 -9.89 -6.84 -18.70
N ARG A 102 -9.79 -8.17 -18.72
CA ARG A 102 -9.96 -9.03 -17.54
C ARG A 102 -8.57 -9.51 -17.11
N PHE A 103 -8.23 -9.37 -15.82
CA PHE A 103 -7.00 -9.94 -15.26
C PHE A 103 -6.86 -11.40 -15.65
N PRO A 104 -5.71 -11.84 -16.14
CA PRO A 104 -5.51 -13.25 -16.35
C PRO A 104 -4.47 -13.77 -15.38
N LEU A 105 -4.94 -14.26 -14.24
CA LEU A 105 -4.50 -15.61 -13.87
C LEU A 105 -5.56 -16.52 -14.50
N VAL A 106 -5.25 -17.07 -15.67
CA VAL A 106 -6.13 -18.03 -16.35
C VAL A 106 -5.61 -19.41 -16.01
N LEU A 107 -6.50 -20.25 -15.51
CA LEU A 107 -6.25 -21.66 -15.31
C LEU A 107 -6.46 -22.34 -16.66
N VAL A 108 -5.38 -22.60 -17.38
CA VAL A 108 -5.45 -23.28 -18.68
C VAL A 108 -5.45 -24.78 -18.42
N GLN A 109 -6.55 -25.44 -18.77
CA GLN A 109 -6.63 -26.90 -18.72
C GLN A 109 -6.07 -27.46 -20.03
N GLN A 110 -4.88 -28.08 -19.98
CA GLN A 110 -4.39 -28.87 -21.12
C GLN A 110 -5.20 -30.17 -21.19
N ASN A 111 -5.96 -30.33 -22.26
CA ASN A 111 -6.55 -31.62 -22.60
C ASN A 111 -5.46 -32.49 -23.22
N ASP A 112 -4.78 -33.26 -22.40
CA ASP A 112 -4.18 -34.54 -22.77
C ASP A 112 -3.88 -35.31 -21.49
N GLY A 113 -4.77 -36.25 -21.13
CA GLY A 113 -4.52 -37.42 -20.26
C GLY A 113 -4.10 -37.24 -18.80
N ASP A 114 -3.38 -36.18 -18.42
CA ASP A 114 -2.71 -36.03 -17.12
C ASP A 114 -3.25 -34.84 -16.32
N LYS A 115 -3.69 -35.12 -15.10
CA LYS A 115 -4.28 -34.15 -14.16
C LYS A 115 -3.21 -33.24 -13.54
N THR A 116 -2.65 -32.33 -14.31
CA THR A 116 -1.84 -31.23 -13.75
C THR A 116 -2.39 -29.87 -14.19
N VAL A 117 -2.45 -28.96 -13.22
CA VAL A 117 -2.92 -27.58 -13.43
C VAL A 117 -1.73 -26.67 -13.19
N ARG A 118 -1.31 -25.93 -14.22
CA ARG A 118 -0.31 -24.87 -14.09
C ARG A 118 -1.00 -23.50 -14.06
N VAL A 119 -0.54 -22.63 -13.18
CA VAL A 119 -0.93 -21.21 -13.14
C VAL A 119 0.14 -20.46 -13.92
N ASP A 120 -0.22 -19.96 -15.11
CA ASP A 120 0.66 -19.11 -15.93
C ASP A 120 0.22 -17.64 -15.86
N MET A 121 1.19 -16.73 -15.95
CA MET A 121 0.95 -15.33 -16.24
C MET A 121 0.77 -15.18 -17.76
N VAL A 122 -0.21 -14.39 -18.22
CA VAL A 122 -0.41 -14.19 -19.67
C VAL A 122 0.79 -13.48 -20.28
N SER A 123 1.63 -14.27 -20.95
CA SER A 123 2.40 -13.82 -22.08
C SER A 123 1.48 -13.68 -23.31
N THR A 124 1.87 -12.76 -24.17
CA THR A 124 1.14 -12.05 -25.24
C THR A 124 0.34 -12.88 -26.28
N ASP A 125 0.33 -14.21 -26.20
CA ASP A 125 -0.19 -15.08 -27.26
C ASP A 125 -1.66 -15.49 -27.12
N THR A 126 -2.36 -15.09 -26.05
CA THR A 126 -3.79 -15.40 -25.86
C THR A 126 -4.73 -14.42 -26.59
N LYS A 127 -4.39 -13.96 -27.80
CA LYS A 127 -5.35 -13.20 -28.62
C LYS A 127 -6.32 -14.09 -29.40
N ASN A 128 -6.04 -15.39 -29.52
CA ASN A 128 -6.79 -16.32 -30.38
C ASN A 128 -7.47 -17.51 -29.65
N ALA A 129 -7.59 -17.49 -28.32
CA ALA A 129 -8.22 -18.59 -27.59
C ALA A 129 -9.76 -18.43 -27.53
N GLU A 130 -10.50 -19.48 -27.88
CA GLU A 130 -11.96 -19.50 -27.84
C GLU A 130 -12.51 -19.29 -26.41
N PRO A 131 -13.62 -18.55 -26.25
CA PRO A 131 -14.14 -18.09 -24.95
C PRO A 131 -14.67 -19.21 -24.03
N ALA A 132 -14.75 -20.45 -24.50
CA ALA A 132 -15.38 -21.56 -23.78
C ALA A 132 -14.46 -22.27 -22.75
N SER A 133 -13.14 -22.02 -22.77
CA SER A 133 -12.18 -22.71 -21.88
C SER A 133 -11.74 -21.89 -20.65
N VAL A 134 -12.32 -20.71 -20.44
CA VAL A 134 -11.92 -19.79 -19.37
C VAL A 134 -12.92 -19.84 -18.21
N THR A 135 -12.54 -20.44 -17.08
CA THR A 135 -13.32 -20.34 -15.83
C THR A 135 -12.66 -19.33 -14.87
N PRO A 136 -13.41 -18.34 -14.34
CA PRO A 136 -12.87 -17.39 -13.37
C PRO A 136 -12.67 -18.05 -12.01
N PHE A 137 -11.56 -17.73 -11.33
CA PHE A 137 -11.37 -18.07 -9.92
C PHE A 137 -12.34 -17.26 -9.05
N SER A 138 -13.46 -17.89 -8.68
CA SER A 138 -14.48 -17.48 -7.69
C SER A 138 -15.12 -16.07 -7.79
N PRO A 139 -16.46 -15.95 -7.86
CA PRO A 139 -17.19 -14.68 -7.86
C PRO A 139 -17.52 -14.13 -6.46
N SER A 140 -16.78 -14.54 -5.41
CA SER A 140 -17.18 -14.22 -4.04
C SER A 140 -17.10 -12.71 -3.70
N TRP A 141 -18.11 -12.21 -2.98
CA TRP A 141 -18.24 -10.85 -2.44
C TRP A 141 -16.99 -10.36 -1.66
N ALA A 142 -16.26 -11.27 -1.02
CA ALA A 142 -15.04 -10.95 -0.26
C ALA A 142 -13.90 -10.38 -1.14
N ALA A 143 -13.91 -10.65 -2.45
CA ALA A 143 -12.95 -10.08 -3.40
C ALA A 143 -13.33 -8.67 -3.90
N GLN A 144 -14.50 -8.15 -3.50
CA GLN A 144 -15.12 -6.96 -4.11
C GLN A 144 -15.11 -5.71 -3.21
N LEU A 145 -14.62 -5.81 -1.96
CA LEU A 145 -14.53 -4.69 -1.04
C LEU A 145 -13.11 -4.13 -0.96
N LEU A 146 -12.93 -2.94 -1.53
CA LEU A 146 -11.83 -2.03 -1.16
C LEU A 146 -12.21 -1.37 0.18
N PRO A 147 -11.33 -1.34 1.21
CA PRO A 147 -11.43 -0.30 2.21
C PRO A 147 -11.29 1.03 1.48
N SER A 148 -12.30 1.88 1.63
CA SER A 148 -12.41 3.20 1.02
C SER A 148 -11.09 3.99 1.11
N GLY A 149 -10.52 4.35 -0.06
CA GLY A 149 -9.55 5.45 -0.17
C GLY A 149 -8.14 5.12 -0.70
N LEU A 150 -7.75 3.86 -0.86
CA LEU A 150 -6.42 3.49 -1.37
C LEU A 150 -6.55 2.40 -2.44
N ALA A 151 -6.66 2.80 -3.71
CA ALA A 151 -6.85 1.87 -4.84
C ALA A 151 -5.60 1.04 -5.20
N HIS A 152 -4.51 1.18 -4.46
CA HIS A 152 -3.20 0.59 -4.76
C HIS A 152 -2.70 -0.42 -3.72
N VAL A 153 -3.50 -0.76 -2.69
CA VAL A 153 -3.04 -1.61 -1.56
C VAL A 153 -2.65 -3.03 -2.00
N GLY A 154 -2.95 -3.43 -3.24
CA GLY A 154 -2.45 -4.67 -3.85
C GLY A 154 -1.16 -4.53 -4.67
N ALA A 155 -0.89 -3.34 -5.23
CA ALA A 155 0.23 -3.11 -6.14
C ALA A 155 1.46 -2.65 -5.37
N THR A 156 2.63 -3.20 -5.69
CA THR A 156 3.87 -2.91 -4.96
C THR A 156 4.92 -2.38 -5.92
N LEU A 157 5.63 -1.31 -5.53
CA LEU A 157 6.79 -0.81 -6.25
C LEU A 157 7.94 -1.82 -6.11
N PRO A 158 8.71 -2.09 -7.17
CA PRO A 158 9.84 -3.00 -7.07
C PRO A 158 10.89 -2.42 -6.13
N ALA A 159 11.60 -3.29 -5.43
CA ALA A 159 12.61 -2.90 -4.46
C ALA A 159 13.85 -2.22 -5.09
N ASP A 160 13.99 -2.31 -6.43
CA ASP A 160 14.98 -1.57 -7.21
C ASP A 160 14.62 -0.09 -7.37
N VAL A 161 13.35 0.27 -7.16
CA VAL A 161 12.86 1.65 -7.29
C VAL A 161 12.85 2.32 -5.93
N VAL A 162 12.44 1.62 -4.87
CA VAL A 162 12.49 2.14 -3.49
C VAL A 162 12.83 1.04 -2.51
N CYS A 163 13.73 1.36 -1.60
CA CYS A 163 14.02 0.58 -0.40
C CYS A 163 13.74 1.43 0.84
N VAL A 164 13.02 0.86 1.80
CA VAL A 164 12.73 1.48 3.10
C VAL A 164 13.26 0.56 4.19
N ARG A 165 14.18 1.09 5.00
CA ARG A 165 14.78 0.40 6.14
C ARG A 165 14.24 0.96 7.44
N CYS A 166 13.88 0.05 8.32
CA CYS A 166 13.22 0.34 9.57
C CYS A 166 13.92 -0.41 10.71
N VAL A 167 14.28 0.27 11.80
CA VAL A 167 14.92 -0.37 12.97
C VAL A 167 13.87 -0.67 14.03
N VAL A 168 13.91 -1.86 14.61
CA VAL A 168 13.09 -2.21 15.76
C VAL A 168 13.65 -1.54 17.01
N VAL A 169 12.91 -0.56 17.54
CA VAL A 169 13.34 0.25 18.68
C VAL A 169 13.07 -0.46 20.00
N GLU A 170 11.86 -1.01 20.17
CA GLU A 170 11.50 -1.69 21.41
C GLU A 170 10.29 -2.61 21.24
N HIS A 171 10.17 -3.57 22.16
CA HIS A 171 8.94 -4.32 22.37
C HIS A 171 8.23 -3.84 23.62
N THR A 172 7.10 -3.17 23.45
CA THR A 172 6.32 -2.62 24.55
C THR A 172 5.02 -3.38 24.76
N LYS A 173 4.35 -3.10 25.87
CA LYS A 173 2.99 -3.57 26.15
C LYS A 173 2.10 -2.36 26.36
N GLY A 174 0.90 -2.40 25.80
CA GLY A 174 -0.12 -1.38 26.02
C GLY A 174 -0.61 -1.31 27.47
N PRO A 175 -1.51 -0.37 27.77
CA PRO A 175 -2.18 -0.31 29.06
C PRO A 175 -2.91 -1.61 29.37
N LEU A 176 -3.08 -1.91 30.66
CA LEU A 176 -3.84 -3.07 31.10
C LEU A 176 -5.34 -2.81 30.88
N GLU A 177 -5.92 -3.43 29.86
CA GLU A 177 -7.34 -3.33 29.58
C GLU A 177 -8.13 -4.27 30.50
N ARG A 178 -9.12 -3.71 31.22
CA ARG A 178 -9.99 -4.44 32.15
C ARG A 178 -11.44 -4.39 31.65
N ILE A 179 -11.90 -5.47 31.04
CA ILE A 179 -13.27 -5.61 30.54
C ILE A 179 -14.09 -6.39 31.57
N VAL A 180 -15.14 -5.77 32.11
CA VAL A 180 -16.06 -6.42 33.05
C VAL A 180 -17.24 -7.01 32.26
N LYS A 181 -17.31 -8.33 32.15
CA LYS A 181 -18.48 -9.04 31.61
C LYS A 181 -19.46 -9.32 32.74
N PHE A 182 -20.72 -8.92 32.63
CA PHE A 182 -21.72 -9.23 33.65
C PHE A 182 -23.07 -9.59 33.02
N LYS A 183 -23.91 -10.31 33.76
CA LYS A 183 -25.31 -10.57 33.39
C LYS A 183 -26.24 -9.99 34.44
N ARG A 184 -27.25 -9.25 33.98
CA ARG A 184 -28.26 -8.60 34.85
C ARG A 184 -29.03 -9.66 35.66
N ARG A 185 -29.24 -9.42 36.96
CA ARG A 185 -30.01 -10.28 37.90
C ARG A 185 -29.57 -11.75 37.94
N LYS A 186 -28.34 -12.05 37.55
CA LYS A 186 -27.80 -13.42 37.57
C LYS A 186 -26.58 -13.58 38.47
N GLY A 187 -26.16 -12.53 39.20
CA GLY A 187 -24.95 -12.53 40.02
C GLY A 187 -23.64 -12.73 39.25
N TYR A 188 -23.69 -13.05 37.96
CA TYR A 188 -22.53 -13.28 37.12
C TYR A 188 -21.82 -11.96 36.79
N ARG A 189 -20.56 -11.87 37.22
CA ARG A 189 -19.62 -10.80 36.89
C ARG A 189 -18.22 -11.41 36.77
N LYS A 190 -17.55 -11.20 35.62
CA LYS A 190 -16.19 -11.66 35.34
C LYS A 190 -15.35 -10.49 34.85
N VAL A 191 -14.26 -10.21 35.53
CA VAL A 191 -13.26 -9.24 35.07
C VAL A 191 -12.29 -9.99 34.16
N ILE A 192 -12.20 -9.58 32.91
CA ILE A 192 -11.23 -10.07 31.94
C ILE A 192 -10.18 -9.00 31.78
N THR A 193 -8.92 -9.37 31.99
CA THR A 193 -7.79 -8.47 31.85
C THR A 193 -6.92 -8.93 30.70
N HIS A 194 -6.45 -8.01 29.88
CA HIS A 194 -5.43 -8.32 28.88
C HIS A 194 -4.48 -7.14 28.70
N LYS A 195 -3.23 -7.46 28.39
CA LYS A 195 -2.17 -6.47 28.19
C LYS A 195 -1.53 -6.71 26.83
N GLN A 196 -1.91 -5.90 25.85
CA GLN A 196 -1.58 -6.18 24.45
C GLN A 196 -0.10 -5.90 24.17
N PRO A 197 0.65 -6.83 23.55
CA PRO A 197 2.03 -6.59 23.16
C PRO A 197 2.12 -5.86 21.81
N TYR A 198 3.08 -4.96 21.69
CA TYR A 198 3.37 -4.19 20.50
C TYR A 198 4.87 -4.20 20.19
N THR A 199 5.20 -3.86 18.94
CA THR A 199 6.56 -3.60 18.48
C THR A 199 6.62 -2.15 18.04
N ARG A 200 7.57 -1.38 18.55
CA ARG A 200 7.83 -0.04 18.07
C ARG A 200 8.98 -0.08 17.09
N VAL A 201 8.75 0.50 15.92
CA VAL A 201 9.69 0.50 14.80
C VAL A 201 9.90 1.94 14.38
N ARG A 202 11.14 2.30 14.10
CA ARG A 202 11.53 3.61 13.58
C ARG A 202 11.96 3.47 12.14
N VAL A 203 11.54 4.38 11.27
CA VAL A 203 12.07 4.45 9.90
C VAL A 203 13.47 5.07 9.94
N ASP A 204 14.46 4.32 9.49
CA ASP A 204 15.87 4.71 9.56
C ASP A 204 16.34 5.33 8.25
N ALA A 205 16.06 4.67 7.13
CA ALA A 205 16.46 5.15 5.82
C ALA A 205 15.37 4.92 4.76
N LEU A 206 15.26 5.89 3.86
CA LEU A 206 14.41 5.86 2.68
C LEU A 206 15.30 6.17 1.48
N THR A 207 15.54 5.18 0.64
CA THR A 207 16.42 5.29 -0.53
C THR A 207 15.64 5.10 -1.82
N LEU A 208 15.83 6.02 -2.77
CA LEU A 208 15.20 6.01 -4.08
C LEU A 208 16.17 5.47 -5.14
N GLY A 209 15.79 4.41 -5.83
CA GLY A 209 16.57 3.69 -6.83
C GLY A 209 17.29 2.46 -6.28
N ALA A 210 18.05 1.79 -7.16
CA ALA A 210 18.74 0.56 -6.82
C ALA A 210 19.76 0.84 -5.71
N VAL A 211 19.61 0.14 -4.59
CA VAL A 211 20.59 0.12 -3.50
C VAL A 211 21.52 -1.03 -3.77
N ASP A 212 22.83 -0.78 -3.83
CA ASP A 212 23.83 -1.86 -3.81
C ASP A 212 23.69 -2.60 -2.48
N ARG A 213 23.10 -3.80 -2.52
CA ARG A 213 22.72 -4.57 -1.33
C ARG A 213 23.90 -5.26 -0.61
N ASP A 214 25.10 -5.13 -1.17
CA ASP A 214 26.30 -5.88 -0.76
C ASP A 214 27.38 -5.01 -0.07
N ARG A 215 27.02 -3.84 0.46
CA ARG A 215 27.95 -2.96 1.21
C ARG A 215 27.48 -2.65 2.63
#